data_AF-A0A366IWD6-F1
#
_entry.id   AF-A0A366IWD6-F1
#
_cell.length_a   1.000
_cell.length_b   1.000
_cell.length_c   1.000
_cell.angle_alpha   90.00
_cell.angle_beta   90.00
_cell.angle_gamma   90.00
#
_symmetry.space_group_name_H-M   'P 1'
#
loop_
_entity.id
_entity.type
_entity.pdbx_description
1 polymer ?
#
loop_
_entity_poly.entity_id
_entity_poly.type
_entity_poly.pdbx_seq_one_letter_code
_entity_poly.pdbx_strand_id
1 'polypeptide(L)'
;MDNCRKAYVSSKLLEQILEGILKHKRLNELLPWYKELWSLPGREIIPCMECPYCYDYIFYNETLTDLSGEREIDRDSLREKLHVWKKTKKRDDALYAINNGESIFNYSEYEAEREVIYFDQNMLSDYDQKKIVFDQVSELKKKYDFCYSPSHLEEINKIINEMDVDRLLSKVSKLTDNIFVLPRVDGYYFVKEEPKYGFQRVRAYPGSTEAIEALKVISSSDREIFLDKYNDEIHKKDIGNSVDIFNSLSDEAFQELLFYTHSSFKNKNDIKEHFKRDDLLHAIYTLYNSLDLLSYKVDTKERTIKSSVHDIEHILSATKSNYFVTKDKKLYHRTRQIYGFLGIKTIVLNHNDYIEVLTSNKNLS
;
A
#
# COMPACT_ATOMS: atom_id res chain seq x y z
N MET A 1 -1.32 4.79 -40.14
CA MET A 1 -0.99 4.31 -38.78
C MET A 1 -1.91 3.14 -38.48
N ASP A 2 -1.45 2.14 -37.75
CA ASP A 2 -2.35 1.11 -37.20
C ASP A 2 -3.41 1.75 -36.29
N ASN A 3 -4.62 1.16 -36.24
CA ASN A 3 -5.76 1.74 -35.54
C ASN A 3 -5.50 1.90 -34.03
N CYS A 4 -5.04 0.83 -33.36
CA CYS A 4 -4.75 0.86 -31.93
C CYS A 4 -3.55 1.76 -31.62
N ARG A 5 -2.56 1.80 -32.50
CA ARG A 5 -1.45 2.74 -32.39
C ARG A 5 -1.89 4.20 -32.51
N LYS A 6 -2.85 4.49 -33.40
CA LYS A 6 -3.45 5.83 -33.52
C LYS A 6 -4.25 6.18 -32.27
N ALA A 7 -5.03 5.25 -31.73
CA ALA A 7 -5.73 5.42 -30.45
C ALA A 7 -4.78 5.74 -29.30
N TYR A 8 -3.64 5.04 -29.19
CA TYR A 8 -2.62 5.32 -28.18
C TYR A 8 -2.04 6.74 -28.28
N VAL A 9 -1.65 7.18 -29.48
CA VAL A 9 -1.08 8.53 -29.65
C VAL A 9 -2.15 9.59 -29.38
N SER A 10 -3.36 9.40 -29.92
CA SER A 10 -4.48 10.30 -29.69
C SER A 10 -4.83 10.42 -28.21
N SER A 11 -4.88 9.31 -27.47
CA SER A 11 -5.23 9.33 -26.05
C SER A 11 -4.20 10.12 -25.22
N LYS A 12 -2.91 10.03 -25.56
CA LYS A 12 -1.87 10.83 -24.91
C LYS A 12 -1.99 12.33 -25.17
N LEU A 13 -2.34 12.71 -26.40
CA LEU A 13 -2.58 14.12 -26.75
C LEU A 13 -3.84 14.66 -26.05
N LEU A 14 -4.91 13.87 -26.03
CA LEU A 14 -6.16 14.22 -25.35
C LEU A 14 -5.96 14.36 -23.83
N GLU A 15 -5.20 13.44 -23.21
CA GLU A 15 -4.79 13.52 -21.80
C GLU A 15 -4.06 14.85 -21.52
N GLN A 16 -3.08 15.23 -22.36
CA GLN A 16 -2.35 16.49 -22.21
C GLN A 16 -3.23 17.73 -22.36
N ILE A 17 -4.20 17.70 -23.28
CA ILE A 17 -5.18 18.78 -23.47
C ILE A 17 -6.05 18.93 -22.22
N LEU A 18 -6.64 17.84 -21.74
CA LEU A 18 -7.50 17.84 -20.55
C LEU A 18 -6.75 18.28 -19.29
N GLU A 19 -5.52 17.82 -19.10
CA GLU A 19 -4.66 18.32 -18.02
C GLU A 19 -4.32 19.81 -18.17
N GLY A 20 -4.15 20.29 -19.39
CA GLY A 20 -3.93 21.69 -19.67
C GLY A 20 -5.14 22.55 -19.30
N ILE A 21 -6.35 22.09 -19.63
CA ILE A 21 -7.62 22.74 -19.24
C ILE A 21 -7.73 22.82 -17.71
N LEU A 22 -7.43 21.72 -17.02
CA LEU A 22 -7.41 21.67 -15.56
C LEU A 22 -6.41 22.66 -14.95
N LYS A 23 -5.25 22.86 -15.60
CA LYS A 23 -4.20 23.81 -15.19
C LYS A 23 -4.43 25.25 -15.68
N HIS A 24 -5.64 25.60 -16.11
CA HIS A 24 -6.00 26.93 -16.64
C HIS A 24 -5.15 27.41 -17.82
N LYS A 25 -4.62 26.48 -18.64
CA LYS A 25 -3.90 26.86 -19.87
C LYS A 25 -4.86 27.52 -20.85
N ARG A 26 -4.36 28.55 -21.52
CA ARG A 26 -5.08 29.27 -22.57
C ARG A 26 -5.12 28.43 -23.85
N LEU A 27 -6.09 28.70 -24.72
CA LEU A 27 -6.27 27.95 -25.97
C LEU A 27 -5.01 27.91 -26.85
N ASN A 28 -4.26 29.02 -26.92
CA ASN A 28 -3.00 29.08 -27.68
C ASN A 28 -1.92 28.13 -27.14
N GLU A 29 -1.92 27.85 -25.83
CA GLU A 29 -1.02 26.89 -25.20
C GLU A 29 -1.45 25.44 -25.44
N LEU A 30 -2.75 25.19 -25.67
CA LEU A 30 -3.29 23.87 -26.00
C LEU A 30 -3.22 23.56 -27.51
N LEU A 31 -3.20 24.60 -28.34
CA LEU A 31 -3.27 24.51 -29.79
C LEU A 31 -2.23 23.57 -30.43
N PRO A 32 -0.97 23.46 -29.94
CA PRO A 32 -0.01 22.51 -30.48
C PRO A 32 -0.52 21.06 -30.44
N TRP A 33 -1.10 20.62 -29.31
CA TRP A 33 -1.62 19.26 -29.15
C TRP A 33 -2.86 19.01 -30.01
N TYR A 34 -3.75 20.01 -30.12
CA TYR A 34 -4.87 19.92 -31.04
C TYR A 34 -4.39 19.73 -32.49
N LYS A 35 -3.45 20.57 -32.95
CA LYS A 35 -2.90 20.47 -34.30
C LYS A 35 -2.27 19.11 -34.56
N GLU A 36 -1.50 18.60 -33.60
CA GLU A 36 -0.90 17.28 -33.69
C GLU A 36 -1.98 16.19 -33.84
N LEU A 37 -3.01 16.21 -33.00
CA LEU A 37 -4.14 15.27 -33.04
C LEU A 37 -4.83 15.28 -34.41
N TRP A 38 -5.13 16.46 -34.95
CA TRP A 38 -5.75 16.62 -36.27
C TRP A 38 -4.84 16.17 -37.42
N SER A 39 -3.52 16.21 -37.24
CA SER A 39 -2.54 15.82 -38.27
C SER A 39 -2.24 14.32 -38.31
N LEU A 40 -2.77 13.52 -37.38
CA LEU A 40 -2.43 12.09 -37.28
C LEU A 40 -2.89 11.30 -38.52
N PRO A 41 -1.98 10.61 -39.23
CA PRO A 41 -2.29 9.98 -40.51
C PRO A 41 -3.13 8.69 -40.35
N GLY A 42 -3.99 8.43 -41.32
CA GLY A 42 -4.82 7.22 -41.38
C GLY A 42 -6.31 7.51 -41.19
N ARG A 43 -7.13 6.46 -41.25
CA ARG A 43 -8.59 6.55 -41.10
C ARG A 43 -8.98 6.98 -39.67
N GLU A 44 -10.26 7.29 -39.49
CA GLU A 44 -10.86 7.52 -38.18
C GLU A 44 -10.61 6.32 -37.25
N ILE A 45 -10.47 6.59 -35.95
CA ILE A 45 -10.23 5.55 -34.96
C ILE A 45 -11.53 4.78 -34.73
N ILE A 46 -11.48 3.46 -34.91
CA ILE A 46 -12.56 2.54 -34.56
C ILE A 46 -12.06 1.70 -33.39
N PRO A 47 -12.39 2.03 -32.12
CA PRO A 47 -11.85 1.35 -30.96
C PRO A 47 -12.11 -0.17 -31.01
N CYS A 48 -11.08 -0.98 -30.76
CA CYS A 48 -11.23 -2.45 -30.80
C CYS A 48 -11.90 -3.03 -29.55
N MET A 49 -12.02 -2.26 -28.46
CA MET A 49 -12.55 -2.69 -27.16
C MET A 49 -11.77 -3.83 -26.47
N GLU A 50 -10.59 -4.16 -26.99
CA GLU A 50 -9.75 -5.27 -26.51
C GLU A 50 -8.38 -4.80 -26.02
N CYS A 51 -8.09 -3.49 -26.06
CA CYS A 51 -6.79 -2.97 -25.63
C CYS A 51 -6.94 -1.69 -24.79
N PRO A 52 -6.01 -1.46 -23.83
CA PRO A 52 -6.10 -0.32 -22.91
C PRO A 52 -6.05 1.03 -23.64
N TYR A 53 -5.35 1.11 -24.76
CA TYR A 53 -5.23 2.35 -25.54
C TYR A 53 -6.53 2.79 -26.18
N CYS A 54 -7.37 1.83 -26.60
CA CYS A 54 -8.69 2.12 -27.15
C CYS A 54 -9.64 2.61 -26.06
N TYR A 55 -9.59 2.02 -24.85
CA TYR A 55 -10.34 2.50 -23.70
C TYR A 55 -9.90 3.90 -23.25
N ASP A 56 -8.59 4.13 -23.17
CA ASP A 56 -8.02 5.46 -22.89
C ASP A 56 -8.52 6.51 -23.90
N TYR A 57 -8.47 6.19 -25.19
CA TYR A 57 -8.95 7.08 -26.24
C TYR A 57 -10.44 7.41 -26.07
N ILE A 58 -11.29 6.41 -25.87
CA ILE A 58 -12.74 6.61 -25.65
C ILE A 58 -12.95 7.56 -24.47
N PHE A 59 -12.37 7.23 -23.31
CA PHE A 59 -12.55 8.02 -22.10
C PHE A 59 -12.15 9.49 -22.28
N TYR A 60 -10.95 9.76 -22.80
CA TYR A 60 -10.49 11.14 -22.94
C TYR A 60 -11.24 11.88 -24.05
N ASN A 61 -11.61 11.20 -25.13
CA ASN A 61 -12.37 11.81 -26.23
C ASN A 61 -13.80 12.18 -25.81
N GLU A 62 -14.49 11.27 -25.11
CA GLU A 62 -15.81 11.53 -24.53
C GLU A 62 -15.73 12.66 -23.50
N THR A 63 -14.76 12.62 -22.58
CA THR A 63 -14.56 13.69 -21.58
C THR A 63 -14.36 15.04 -22.25
N LEU A 64 -13.53 15.13 -23.29
CA LEU A 64 -13.31 16.39 -24.00
C LEU A 64 -14.55 16.86 -24.76
N THR A 65 -15.33 15.92 -25.32
CA THR A 65 -16.57 16.21 -26.04
C THR A 65 -17.62 16.77 -25.08
N ASP A 66 -17.80 16.14 -23.91
CA ASP A 66 -18.71 16.61 -22.87
C ASP A 66 -18.37 18.04 -22.45
N LEU A 67 -17.10 18.31 -22.14
CA LEU A 67 -16.62 19.65 -21.77
C LEU A 67 -16.88 20.70 -22.86
N SER A 68 -16.81 20.31 -24.13
CA SER A 68 -17.05 21.24 -25.24
C SER A 68 -18.52 21.70 -25.33
N GLY A 69 -19.43 20.93 -24.76
CA GLY A 69 -20.86 21.25 -24.66
C GLY A 69 -21.24 22.09 -23.43
N GLU A 70 -20.33 22.23 -22.45
CA GLU A 70 -20.58 22.97 -21.22
C GLU A 70 -20.50 24.49 -21.45
N ARG A 71 -21.41 25.25 -20.81
CA ARG A 71 -21.36 26.73 -20.83
C ARG A 71 -20.20 27.27 -20.01
N GLU A 72 -19.88 26.59 -18.92
CA GLU A 72 -18.76 26.87 -18.04
C GLU A 72 -18.16 25.54 -17.62
N ILE A 73 -16.84 25.42 -17.74
CA ILE A 73 -16.12 24.17 -17.46
C ILE A 73 -16.08 23.92 -15.96
N ASP A 74 -16.74 22.86 -15.51
CA ASP A 74 -16.61 22.35 -14.14
C ASP A 74 -15.27 21.62 -13.98
N ARG A 75 -14.29 22.34 -13.43
CA ARG A 75 -12.93 21.81 -13.25
C ARG A 75 -12.82 20.82 -12.11
N ASP A 76 -13.70 20.89 -11.11
CA ASP A 76 -13.67 19.94 -10.00
C ASP A 76 -14.20 18.60 -10.48
N SER A 77 -15.32 18.58 -11.23
CA SER A 77 -15.79 17.36 -11.89
C SER A 77 -14.76 16.79 -12.87
N LEU A 78 -14.09 17.64 -13.66
CA LEU A 78 -13.01 17.20 -14.54
C LEU A 78 -11.83 16.59 -13.75
N ARG A 79 -11.44 17.22 -12.64
CA ARG A 79 -10.37 16.73 -11.76
C ARG A 79 -10.71 15.34 -11.23
N GLU A 80 -11.93 15.14 -10.74
CA GLU A 80 -12.43 13.85 -10.26
C GLU A 80 -12.40 12.78 -11.35
N LYS A 81 -12.98 13.05 -12.53
CA LYS A 81 -13.01 12.11 -13.66
C LYS A 81 -11.60 11.67 -14.06
N LEU A 82 -10.68 12.62 -14.27
CA LEU A 82 -9.30 12.32 -14.66
C LEU A 82 -8.57 11.53 -13.57
N HIS A 83 -8.83 11.85 -12.31
CA HIS A 83 -8.22 11.16 -11.17
C HIS A 83 -8.66 9.70 -11.08
N VAL A 84 -9.97 9.43 -11.16
CA VAL A 84 -10.54 8.07 -11.16
C VAL A 84 -9.98 7.26 -12.32
N TRP A 85 -9.88 7.84 -13.52
CA TRP A 85 -9.32 7.14 -14.68
C TRP A 85 -7.83 6.80 -14.51
N LYS A 86 -7.02 7.76 -14.05
CA LYS A 86 -5.60 7.53 -13.74
C LYS A 86 -5.41 6.42 -12.71
N LYS A 87 -6.23 6.41 -11.66
CA LYS A 87 -6.21 5.36 -10.64
C LYS A 87 -6.59 3.99 -11.21
N THR A 88 -7.59 3.94 -12.09
CA THR A 88 -8.00 2.72 -12.80
C THR A 88 -6.85 2.13 -13.60
N LYS A 89 -6.16 2.95 -14.40
CA LYS A 89 -4.97 2.53 -15.16
C LYS A 89 -3.87 1.95 -14.26
N LYS A 90 -3.64 2.56 -13.09
CA LYS A 90 -2.65 2.05 -12.12
C LYS A 90 -3.07 0.75 -11.43
N ARG A 91 -4.36 0.53 -11.24
CA ARG A 91 -4.87 -0.77 -10.78
C ARG A 91 -4.62 -1.85 -11.83
N ASP A 92 -4.89 -1.56 -13.10
CA ASP A 92 -4.65 -2.50 -14.20
C ASP A 92 -3.15 -2.82 -14.34
N ASP A 93 -2.28 -1.80 -14.28
CA ASP A 93 -0.82 -1.97 -14.26
C ASP A 93 -0.39 -2.95 -13.13
N ALA A 94 -0.93 -2.76 -11.93
CA ALA A 94 -0.62 -3.60 -10.77
C ALA A 94 -1.13 -5.03 -10.92
N LEU A 95 -2.35 -5.23 -11.41
CA LEU A 95 -2.92 -6.56 -11.66
C LEU A 95 -2.13 -7.33 -12.72
N TYR A 96 -1.72 -6.66 -13.80
CA TYR A 96 -0.92 -7.27 -14.86
C TYR A 96 0.46 -7.73 -14.35
N ALA A 97 1.09 -6.94 -13.48
CA ALA A 97 2.41 -7.25 -12.94
C ALA A 97 2.44 -8.48 -12.00
N ILE A 98 1.30 -8.87 -11.41
CA ILE A 98 1.19 -10.00 -10.47
C ILE A 98 1.13 -11.36 -11.21
N ASN A 99 0.79 -11.37 -12.50
CA ASN A 99 0.22 -12.57 -13.15
C ASN A 99 1.22 -13.59 -13.75
N ASN A 100 2.52 -13.54 -13.43
CA ASN A 100 3.51 -14.43 -14.06
C ASN A 100 4.64 -14.82 -13.11
N GLY A 101 4.59 -16.03 -12.53
CA GLY A 101 5.76 -16.62 -11.87
C GLY A 101 5.54 -18.06 -11.39
N GLU A 102 6.57 -18.88 -11.53
CA GLU A 102 6.63 -20.18 -10.89
C GLU A 102 7.07 -20.01 -9.43
N SER A 103 6.33 -20.62 -8.50
CA SER A 103 6.65 -20.52 -7.08
C SER A 103 7.38 -21.77 -6.60
N ILE A 104 8.71 -21.67 -6.49
CA ILE A 104 9.51 -22.68 -5.81
C ILE A 104 9.52 -22.36 -4.31
N PHE A 105 8.88 -23.21 -3.53
CA PHE A 105 8.89 -23.15 -2.07
C PHE A 105 9.81 -24.25 -1.52
N ASN A 106 10.66 -23.90 -0.57
CA ASN A 106 11.51 -24.85 0.13
C ASN A 106 11.41 -24.64 1.64
N TYR A 107 10.22 -24.88 2.17
CA TYR A 107 9.94 -24.71 3.59
C TYR A 107 9.51 -26.01 4.25
N SER A 108 9.70 -26.04 5.57
CA SER A 108 9.13 -27.05 6.47
C SER A 108 8.16 -26.36 7.43
N GLU A 109 7.12 -27.07 7.88
CA GLU A 109 6.18 -26.52 8.85
C GLU A 109 6.87 -26.24 10.19
N TYR A 110 6.45 -25.17 10.86
CA TYR A 110 6.99 -24.78 12.16
C TYR A 110 5.86 -24.30 13.07
N GLU A 111 5.77 -24.91 14.25
CA GLU A 111 4.92 -24.42 15.33
C GLU A 111 5.83 -23.81 16.39
N ALA A 112 5.56 -22.56 16.75
CA ALA A 112 6.38 -21.83 17.71
C ALA A 112 6.11 -22.33 19.14
N GLU A 113 7.16 -22.80 19.82
CA GLU A 113 7.09 -23.20 21.24
C GLU A 113 7.20 -21.98 22.18
N ARG A 114 7.70 -20.86 21.67
CA ARG A 114 7.95 -19.61 22.40
C ARG A 114 7.11 -18.49 21.80
N GLU A 115 6.96 -17.41 22.56
CA GLU A 115 6.36 -16.20 22.02
C GLU A 115 7.22 -15.64 20.88
N VAL A 116 6.55 -15.19 19.81
CA VAL A 116 7.20 -14.72 18.59
C VAL A 116 7.17 -13.19 18.51
N ILE A 117 8.32 -12.61 18.16
CA ILE A 117 8.50 -11.19 17.91
C ILE A 117 8.64 -10.95 16.40
N TYR A 118 7.85 -10.01 15.89
CA TYR A 118 7.99 -9.48 14.53
C TYR A 118 8.61 -8.08 14.59
N PHE A 119 9.69 -7.88 13.84
CA PHE A 119 10.31 -6.57 13.63
C PHE A 119 9.87 -6.03 12.28
N ASP A 120 9.69 -4.70 12.17
CA ASP A 120 9.66 -4.05 10.87
C ASP A 120 11.07 -3.91 10.28
N GLN A 121 11.17 -3.42 9.04
CA GLN A 121 12.46 -3.24 8.39
C GLN A 121 13.36 -2.19 9.08
N ASN A 122 12.78 -1.19 9.74
CA ASN A 122 13.55 -0.20 10.50
C ASN A 122 14.24 -0.82 11.72
N MET A 123 13.56 -1.74 12.41
CA MET A 123 14.14 -2.50 13.52
C MET A 123 15.22 -3.47 13.04
N LEU A 124 15.02 -4.14 11.89
CA LEU A 124 16.07 -4.97 11.28
C LEU A 124 17.32 -4.16 10.92
N SER A 125 17.12 -2.96 10.37
CA SER A 125 18.22 -2.03 10.05
C SER A 125 19.00 -1.62 11.30
N ASP A 126 18.29 -1.30 12.39
CA ASP A 126 18.92 -0.95 13.68
C ASP A 126 19.65 -2.17 14.29
N TYR A 127 19.10 -3.39 14.20
CA TYR A 127 19.77 -4.63 14.62
C TYR A 127 21.08 -4.89 13.86
N ASP A 128 21.08 -4.57 12.56
CA ASP A 128 22.24 -4.75 11.71
C ASP A 128 23.36 -3.73 12.01
N GLN A 129 22.99 -2.46 12.21
CA GLN A 129 23.94 -1.34 12.27
C GLN A 129 24.36 -0.95 13.69
N LYS A 130 23.53 -1.18 14.71
CA LYS A 130 23.76 -0.69 16.07
C LYS A 130 24.12 -1.83 17.01
N LYS A 131 25.36 -1.81 17.51
CA LYS A 131 25.85 -2.78 18.49
C LYS A 131 24.96 -2.92 19.73
N ILE A 132 24.46 -1.80 20.27
CA ILE A 132 23.58 -1.82 21.45
C ILE A 132 22.30 -2.61 21.16
N VAL A 133 21.68 -2.41 20.00
CA VAL A 133 20.47 -3.12 19.60
C VAL A 133 20.77 -4.60 19.36
N PHE A 134 21.89 -4.90 18.69
CA PHE A 134 22.35 -6.28 18.50
C PHE A 134 22.50 -7.03 19.83
N ASP A 135 23.16 -6.43 20.81
CA ASP A 135 23.40 -7.05 22.12
C ASP A 135 22.07 -7.28 22.85
N GLN A 136 21.17 -6.29 22.86
CA GLN A 136 19.84 -6.40 23.46
C GLN A 136 18.97 -7.50 22.81
N VAL A 137 18.91 -7.52 21.49
CA VAL A 137 18.13 -8.52 20.73
C VAL A 137 18.72 -9.92 20.91
N SER A 138 20.05 -10.04 21.03
CA SER A 138 20.71 -11.32 21.29
C SER A 138 20.32 -11.93 22.65
N GLU A 139 20.10 -11.09 23.66
CA GLU A 139 19.55 -11.54 24.95
C GLU A 139 18.08 -11.95 24.83
N LEU A 140 17.26 -11.18 24.12
CA LEU A 140 15.85 -11.53 23.88
C LEU A 140 15.70 -12.86 23.14
N LYS A 141 16.56 -13.14 22.17
CA LYS A 141 16.55 -14.38 21.38
C LYS A 141 16.72 -15.65 22.23
N LYS A 142 17.25 -15.54 23.46
CA LYS A 142 17.32 -16.68 24.39
C LYS A 142 15.92 -17.12 24.86
N LYS A 143 14.95 -16.20 24.87
CA LYS A 143 13.59 -16.40 25.40
C LYS A 143 12.50 -16.37 24.32
N TYR A 144 12.69 -15.58 23.27
CA TYR A 144 11.70 -15.35 22.23
C TYR A 144 12.21 -15.84 20.87
N ASP A 145 11.27 -16.22 20.02
CA ASP A 145 11.54 -16.46 18.61
C ASP A 145 11.34 -15.17 17.81
N PHE A 146 12.06 -15.03 16.70
CA PHE A 146 11.90 -13.92 15.77
C PHE A 146 11.51 -14.47 14.41
N CYS A 147 10.65 -13.76 13.69
CA CYS A 147 10.25 -14.16 12.34
C CYS A 147 10.46 -13.04 11.32
N TYR A 148 10.62 -13.43 10.05
CA TYR A 148 10.59 -12.53 8.90
C TYR A 148 9.39 -12.85 7.99
N SER A 149 9.21 -12.07 6.94
CA SER A 149 8.07 -12.11 6.02
C SER A 149 8.50 -11.70 4.60
N PRO A 150 7.61 -11.86 3.59
CA PRO A 150 7.89 -11.37 2.25
C PRO A 150 8.24 -9.88 2.19
N SER A 151 7.63 -9.03 3.04
CA SER A 151 7.88 -7.57 3.08
C SER A 151 9.34 -7.23 3.30
N HIS A 152 10.00 -7.94 4.21
CA HIS A 152 11.43 -7.77 4.47
C HIS A 152 12.27 -8.06 3.22
N LEU A 153 11.88 -9.08 2.44
CA LEU A 153 12.60 -9.48 1.24
C LEU A 153 12.34 -8.50 0.09
N GLU A 154 11.12 -8.00 -0.05
CA GLU A 154 10.75 -6.91 -0.99
C GLU A 154 11.58 -5.65 -0.74
N GLU A 155 11.74 -5.26 0.52
CA GLU A 155 12.55 -4.09 0.86
C GLU A 155 14.04 -4.32 0.66
N ILE A 156 14.57 -5.52 0.96
CA ILE A 156 15.95 -5.89 0.62
C ILE A 156 16.16 -5.90 -0.90
N ASN A 157 15.16 -6.29 -1.69
CA ASN A 157 15.26 -6.36 -3.15
C ASN A 157 15.44 -4.98 -3.81
N LYS A 158 15.11 -3.89 -3.11
CA LYS A 158 15.33 -2.52 -3.57
C LYS A 158 16.79 -2.07 -3.44
N ILE A 159 17.65 -2.84 -2.77
CA ILE A 159 19.05 -2.51 -2.57
C ILE A 159 19.84 -2.87 -3.83
N ILE A 160 20.58 -1.90 -4.36
CA ILE A 160 21.34 -2.03 -5.62
C ILE A 160 22.60 -2.89 -5.44
N ASN A 161 23.23 -2.85 -4.26
CA ASN A 161 24.49 -3.55 -3.99
C ASN A 161 24.25 -5.00 -3.53
N GLU A 162 24.61 -5.98 -4.36
CA GLU A 162 24.47 -7.41 -4.04
C GLU A 162 25.22 -7.82 -2.77
N MET A 163 26.37 -7.21 -2.45
CA MET A 163 27.09 -7.53 -1.21
C MET A 163 26.28 -7.14 0.04
N ASP A 164 25.54 -6.03 -0.03
CA ASP A 164 24.66 -5.61 1.06
C ASP A 164 23.41 -6.48 1.15
N VAL A 165 22.88 -6.94 0.01
CA VAL A 165 21.78 -7.91 -0.06
C VAL A 165 22.18 -9.21 0.65
N ASP A 166 23.29 -9.84 0.27
CA ASP A 166 23.76 -11.09 0.88
C ASP A 166 23.99 -10.94 2.39
N ARG A 167 24.58 -9.82 2.80
CA ARG A 167 24.82 -9.47 4.19
C ARG A 167 23.51 -9.36 4.97
N LEU A 168 22.50 -8.70 4.43
CA LEU A 168 21.18 -8.56 5.07
C LEU A 168 20.40 -9.87 5.11
N LEU A 169 20.40 -10.66 4.05
CA LEU A 169 19.78 -11.99 4.05
C LEU A 169 20.41 -12.90 5.12
N SER A 170 21.73 -12.88 5.25
CA SER A 170 22.46 -13.59 6.31
C SER A 170 22.06 -13.12 7.70
N LYS A 171 21.87 -11.80 7.89
CA LYS A 171 21.42 -11.21 9.16
C LYS A 171 19.99 -11.60 9.50
N VAL A 172 19.07 -11.57 8.53
CA VAL A 172 17.69 -12.03 8.70
C VAL A 172 17.68 -13.51 9.09
N SER A 173 18.42 -14.35 8.37
CA SER A 173 18.55 -15.78 8.67
C SER A 173 19.06 -15.99 10.11
N LYS A 174 20.12 -15.26 10.50
CA LYS A 174 20.70 -15.34 11.84
C LYS A 174 19.75 -14.84 12.92
N LEU A 175 18.96 -13.80 12.69
CA LEU A 175 18.03 -13.28 13.69
C LEU A 175 16.86 -14.24 13.90
N THR A 176 16.29 -14.72 12.80
CA THR A 176 15.00 -15.43 12.80
C THR A 176 15.11 -16.94 12.89
N ASP A 177 16.32 -17.49 12.82
CA ASP A 177 16.55 -18.94 12.66
C ASP A 177 15.69 -19.52 11.52
N ASN A 178 15.55 -18.71 10.47
CA ASN A 178 14.75 -18.98 9.27
C ASN A 178 13.25 -19.13 9.52
N ILE A 179 12.73 -18.71 10.68
CA ILE A 179 11.28 -18.67 10.93
C ILE A 179 10.67 -17.59 10.06
N PHE A 180 9.75 -18.01 9.22
CA PHE A 180 9.14 -17.23 8.16
C PHE A 180 7.64 -17.27 8.32
N VAL A 181 6.98 -16.10 8.31
CA VAL A 181 5.53 -16.02 8.32
C VAL A 181 5.00 -15.95 6.89
N LEU A 182 4.14 -16.91 6.55
CA LEU A 182 3.50 -17.02 5.24
C LEU A 182 1.99 -16.95 5.35
N PRO A 183 1.31 -16.30 4.39
CA PRO A 183 -0.11 -16.46 4.22
C PRO A 183 -0.45 -17.86 3.67
N ARG A 184 -1.50 -18.48 4.22
CA ARG A 184 -2.24 -19.64 3.69
C ARG A 184 -3.73 -19.27 3.63
N VAL A 185 -4.56 -20.13 3.04
CA VAL A 185 -6.02 -19.89 2.89
C VAL A 185 -6.71 -19.53 4.21
N ASP A 186 -6.31 -20.19 5.30
CA ASP A 186 -6.95 -20.05 6.61
C ASP A 186 -6.30 -19.01 7.54
N GLY A 187 -5.25 -18.31 7.07
CA GLY A 187 -4.58 -17.26 7.85
C GLY A 187 -3.07 -17.23 7.63
N TYR A 188 -2.35 -16.71 8.62
CA TYR A 188 -0.89 -16.63 8.61
C TYR A 188 -0.27 -17.75 9.47
N TYR A 189 0.82 -18.34 8.98
CA TYR A 189 1.46 -19.50 9.59
C TYR A 189 2.97 -19.34 9.62
N PHE A 190 3.62 -19.93 10.62
CA PHE A 190 5.07 -20.00 10.65
C PHE A 190 5.56 -21.24 9.91
N VAL A 191 6.63 -21.06 9.15
CA VAL A 191 7.38 -22.11 8.49
C VAL A 191 8.87 -21.86 8.70
N LYS A 192 9.72 -22.84 8.42
CA LYS A 192 11.16 -22.64 8.31
C LYS A 192 11.60 -22.66 6.87
N GLU A 193 12.11 -21.53 6.39
CA GLU A 193 12.67 -21.37 5.05
C GLU A 193 13.86 -20.41 5.10
N GLU A 194 14.96 -20.76 4.42
CA GLU A 194 16.08 -19.82 4.29
C GLU A 194 15.67 -18.60 3.44
N PRO A 195 15.96 -17.35 3.88
CA PRO A 195 15.56 -16.13 3.18
C PRO A 195 15.91 -16.08 1.70
N LYS A 196 17.00 -16.75 1.28
CA LYS A 196 17.43 -16.81 -0.13
C LYS A 196 16.36 -17.38 -1.07
N TYR A 197 15.57 -18.36 -0.62
CA TYR A 197 14.52 -18.96 -1.45
C TYR A 197 13.35 -17.99 -1.64
N GLY A 198 12.91 -17.34 -0.57
CA GLY A 198 11.92 -16.27 -0.65
C GLY A 198 12.40 -15.09 -1.50
N PHE A 199 13.68 -14.76 -1.41
CA PHE A 199 14.25 -13.63 -2.15
C PHE A 199 14.32 -13.90 -3.65
N GLN A 200 14.61 -15.15 -4.05
CA GLN A 200 14.48 -15.58 -5.46
C GLN A 200 13.06 -15.42 -5.98
N ARG A 201 12.04 -15.69 -5.15
CA ARG A 201 10.63 -15.47 -5.54
C ARG A 201 10.34 -14.00 -5.74
N VAL A 202 10.75 -13.13 -4.82
CA VAL A 202 10.59 -11.67 -4.98
C VAL A 202 11.21 -11.17 -6.28
N ARG A 203 12.43 -11.62 -6.61
CA ARG A 203 13.11 -11.26 -7.86
C ARG A 203 12.43 -11.76 -9.14
N ALA A 204 11.60 -12.79 -9.04
CA ALA A 204 10.87 -13.34 -10.19
C ALA A 204 9.72 -12.45 -10.66
N TYR A 205 9.29 -11.46 -9.86
CA TYR A 205 8.18 -10.56 -10.18
C TYR A 205 8.64 -9.09 -10.31
N PRO A 206 9.52 -8.75 -11.27
CA PRO A 206 10.00 -7.38 -11.43
C PRO A 206 8.85 -6.44 -11.83
N GLY A 207 8.77 -5.26 -11.19
CA GLY A 207 7.79 -4.22 -11.53
C GLY A 207 6.47 -4.27 -10.75
N SER A 208 6.19 -5.35 -10.02
CA SER A 208 4.94 -5.49 -9.24
C SER A 208 4.90 -4.50 -8.06
N THR A 209 5.99 -4.43 -7.31
CA THR A 209 6.15 -3.48 -6.19
C THR A 209 6.06 -2.04 -6.68
N GLU A 210 6.72 -1.69 -7.78
CA GLU A 210 6.65 -0.35 -8.36
C GLU A 210 5.23 0.03 -8.81
N ALA A 211 4.47 -0.92 -9.37
CA ALA A 211 3.10 -0.69 -9.80
C ALA A 211 2.16 -0.43 -8.60
N ILE A 212 2.27 -1.22 -7.53
CA ILE A 212 1.48 -1.03 -6.30
C ILE A 212 1.86 0.29 -5.61
N GLU A 213 3.15 0.63 -5.55
CA GLU A 213 3.62 1.91 -5.01
C GLU A 213 3.09 3.11 -5.80
N ALA A 214 3.08 3.02 -7.14
CA ALA A 214 2.49 4.06 -7.98
C ALA A 214 0.99 4.22 -7.74
N LEU A 215 0.25 3.12 -7.58
CA LEU A 215 -1.16 3.15 -7.22
C LEU A 215 -1.39 3.80 -5.86
N LYS A 216 -0.55 3.52 -4.86
CA LYS A 216 -0.62 4.13 -3.53
C LYS A 216 -0.39 5.65 -3.60
N VAL A 217 0.57 6.10 -4.40
CA VAL A 217 0.85 7.54 -4.59
C VAL A 217 -0.36 8.25 -5.19
N ILE A 218 -0.96 7.73 -6.27
CA ILE A 218 -2.16 8.35 -6.85
C ILE A 218 -3.29 8.34 -5.83
N SER A 219 -3.53 7.23 -5.13
CA SER A 219 -4.61 7.12 -4.14
C SER A 219 -4.45 8.09 -2.96
N SER A 220 -3.23 8.56 -2.67
CA SER A 220 -3.01 9.54 -1.59
C SER A 220 -3.69 10.90 -1.84
N SER A 221 -4.00 11.22 -3.10
CA SER A 221 -4.76 12.43 -3.47
C SER A 221 -6.27 12.29 -3.29
N ASP A 222 -6.79 11.07 -3.06
CA ASP A 222 -8.23 10.82 -2.89
C ASP A 222 -8.84 11.72 -1.80
N ARG A 223 -8.13 11.91 -0.69
CA ARG A 223 -8.61 12.75 0.41
C ARG A 223 -8.83 14.20 -0.03
N GLU A 224 -7.87 14.78 -0.76
CA GLU A 224 -7.96 16.17 -1.23
C GLU A 224 -9.08 16.36 -2.26
N ILE A 225 -9.35 15.32 -3.06
CA ILE A 225 -10.30 15.39 -4.16
C ILE A 225 -11.72 15.10 -3.69
N PHE A 226 -11.94 14.06 -2.87
CA PHE A 226 -13.28 13.58 -2.54
C PHE A 226 -13.71 13.86 -1.09
N LEU A 227 -12.78 14.16 -0.20
CA LEU A 227 -13.01 14.26 1.25
C LEU A 227 -12.30 15.48 1.83
N ASP A 228 -12.45 16.63 1.15
CA ASP A 228 -11.80 17.90 1.50
C ASP A 228 -12.11 18.35 2.94
N LYS A 229 -13.29 18.00 3.46
CA LYS A 229 -13.73 18.20 4.85
C LYS A 229 -12.75 17.68 5.89
N TYR A 230 -11.93 16.68 5.57
CA TYR A 230 -10.91 16.13 6.48
C TYR A 230 -9.55 16.84 6.38
N ASN A 231 -9.40 17.84 5.50
CA ASN A 231 -8.21 18.68 5.43
C ASN A 231 -8.26 19.89 6.38
N ASP A 232 -9.35 20.07 7.11
CA ASP A 232 -9.49 21.10 8.14
C ASP A 232 -8.54 20.88 9.34
N GLU A 233 -8.02 21.97 9.90
CA GLU A 233 -7.03 21.92 10.99
C GLU A 233 -7.63 21.47 12.33
N ILE A 234 -8.91 21.75 12.59
CA ILE A 234 -9.61 21.28 13.79
C ILE A 234 -9.76 19.76 13.70
N HIS A 235 -10.26 19.26 12.56
CA HIS A 235 -10.35 17.82 12.32
C HIS A 235 -9.01 17.11 12.49
N LYS A 236 -7.92 17.63 11.89
CA LYS A 236 -6.58 17.03 12.00
C LYS A 236 -6.08 16.97 13.45
N LYS A 237 -6.36 18.00 14.24
CA LYS A 237 -5.99 18.04 15.66
C LYS A 237 -6.78 17.01 16.47
N ASP A 238 -8.08 16.93 16.22
CA ASP A 238 -8.98 16.03 16.94
C ASP A 238 -8.66 14.57 16.62
N ILE A 239 -8.62 14.22 15.33
CA ILE A 239 -8.29 12.86 14.89
C ILE A 239 -6.87 12.46 15.34
N GLY A 240 -5.92 13.41 15.32
CA GLY A 240 -4.52 13.17 15.68
C GLY A 240 -4.30 12.75 17.13
N ASN A 241 -5.25 13.04 18.02
CA ASN A 241 -5.25 12.67 19.45
C ASN A 241 -6.21 11.52 19.77
N SER A 242 -6.97 11.02 18.80
CA SER A 242 -7.90 9.92 19.01
C SER A 242 -7.16 8.60 19.29
N VAL A 243 -7.70 7.86 20.25
CA VAL A 243 -7.22 6.54 20.68
C VAL A 243 -8.13 5.39 20.23
N ASP A 244 -9.32 5.69 19.71
CA ASP A 244 -10.26 4.71 19.17
C ASP A 244 -11.08 5.30 18.02
N ILE A 245 -10.41 5.52 16.89
CA ILE A 245 -10.97 6.20 15.73
C ILE A 245 -12.20 5.47 15.20
N PHE A 246 -12.05 4.18 14.87
CA PHE A 246 -13.07 3.46 14.12
C PHE A 246 -14.36 3.24 14.90
N ASN A 247 -14.30 3.00 16.22
CA ASN A 247 -15.53 2.92 17.02
C ASN A 247 -16.17 4.31 17.24
N SER A 248 -15.36 5.37 17.29
CA SER A 248 -15.86 6.75 17.51
C SER A 248 -16.57 7.40 16.31
N LEU A 249 -16.28 6.93 15.08
CA LEU A 249 -16.96 7.41 13.87
C LEU A 249 -18.46 7.12 13.90
N SER A 250 -19.29 7.97 13.27
CA SER A 250 -20.68 7.58 12.97
C SER A 250 -20.71 6.45 11.93
N ASP A 251 -21.82 5.73 11.84
CA ASP A 251 -21.95 4.66 10.86
C ASP A 251 -21.98 5.19 9.42
N GLU A 252 -22.55 6.38 9.21
CA GLU A 252 -22.53 7.07 7.91
C GLU A 252 -21.10 7.45 7.51
N ALA A 253 -20.32 8.03 8.44
CA ALA A 253 -18.93 8.36 8.18
C ALA A 253 -18.09 7.10 7.89
N PHE A 254 -18.33 6.01 8.61
CA PHE A 254 -17.66 4.74 8.34
C PHE A 254 -18.04 4.18 6.96
N GLN A 255 -19.32 4.20 6.58
CA GLN A 255 -19.78 3.77 5.25
C GLN A 255 -19.17 4.58 4.11
N GLU A 256 -19.02 5.89 4.28
CA GLU A 256 -18.34 6.75 3.30
C GLU A 256 -16.88 6.34 3.12
N LEU A 257 -16.17 6.00 4.21
CA LEU A 257 -14.80 5.47 4.12
C LEU A 257 -14.76 4.12 3.40
N LEU A 258 -15.71 3.22 3.67
CA LEU A 258 -15.80 1.94 2.96
C LEU A 258 -15.97 2.15 1.45
N PHE A 259 -16.81 3.11 1.04
CA PHE A 259 -17.00 3.45 -0.36
C PHE A 259 -15.71 3.92 -1.03
N TYR A 260 -15.03 4.92 -0.46
CA TYR A 260 -13.81 5.48 -1.07
C TYR A 260 -12.61 4.53 -1.02
N THR A 261 -12.54 3.65 -0.03
CA THR A 261 -11.54 2.58 0.02
C THR A 261 -11.87 1.40 -0.88
N HIS A 262 -13.02 1.41 -1.57
CA HIS A 262 -13.52 0.33 -2.43
C HIS A 262 -13.66 -0.99 -1.67
N SER A 263 -14.13 -0.90 -0.43
CA SER A 263 -14.30 -2.06 0.41
C SER A 263 -15.58 -2.83 0.08
N SER A 264 -15.51 -4.16 0.10
CA SER A 264 -16.70 -5.04 0.05
C SER A 264 -17.45 -5.16 1.37
N PHE A 265 -16.90 -4.66 2.48
CA PHE A 265 -17.59 -4.69 3.77
C PHE A 265 -18.77 -3.72 3.79
N LYS A 266 -19.79 -4.03 4.58
CA LYS A 266 -21.02 -3.24 4.69
C LYS A 266 -21.01 -2.24 5.85
N ASN A 267 -20.40 -2.62 6.96
CA ASN A 267 -20.41 -1.85 8.22
C ASN A 267 -19.29 -2.32 9.17
N LYS A 268 -19.24 -1.73 10.37
CA LYS A 268 -18.23 -2.02 11.39
C LYS A 268 -18.29 -3.43 11.97
N ASN A 269 -19.45 -4.07 12.01
CA ASN A 269 -19.57 -5.45 12.52
C ASN A 269 -19.12 -6.45 11.45
N ASP A 270 -19.52 -6.21 10.20
CA ASP A 270 -19.14 -7.02 9.04
C ASP A 270 -17.61 -7.20 8.94
N ILE A 271 -16.85 -6.12 9.07
CA ILE A 271 -15.38 -6.16 9.07
C ILE A 271 -14.76 -6.87 10.30
N LYS A 272 -15.51 -7.01 11.40
CA LYS A 272 -15.06 -7.70 12.64
C LYS A 272 -15.49 -9.16 12.71
N GLU A 273 -16.43 -9.61 11.89
CA GLU A 273 -17.01 -10.96 11.98
C GLU A 273 -16.45 -11.93 10.92
N HIS A 274 -15.70 -11.43 9.94
CA HIS A 274 -15.14 -12.22 8.83
C HIS A 274 -13.62 -12.33 8.92
N PHE A 275 -13.10 -13.47 9.40
CA PHE A 275 -11.65 -13.69 9.48
C PHE A 275 -11.21 -15.02 8.88
N LYS A 276 -11.29 -15.11 7.55
CA LYS A 276 -10.32 -15.88 6.75
C LYS A 276 -9.15 -14.96 6.36
N ARG A 277 -8.10 -15.52 5.75
CA ARG A 277 -6.92 -14.74 5.32
C ARG A 277 -7.28 -13.58 4.40
N ASP A 278 -8.09 -13.83 3.37
CA ASP A 278 -8.43 -12.80 2.39
C ASP A 278 -9.33 -11.71 3.01
N ASP A 279 -10.20 -12.07 3.96
CA ASP A 279 -11.00 -11.10 4.71
C ASP A 279 -10.12 -10.22 5.61
N LEU A 280 -9.14 -10.81 6.31
CA LEU A 280 -8.17 -10.08 7.14
C LEU A 280 -7.29 -9.14 6.31
N LEU A 281 -6.81 -9.62 5.16
CA LEU A 281 -6.09 -8.82 4.17
C LEU A 281 -6.91 -7.59 3.77
N HIS A 282 -8.13 -7.83 3.32
CA HIS A 282 -9.04 -6.79 2.86
C HIS A 282 -9.41 -5.82 4.00
N ALA A 283 -9.61 -6.31 5.23
CA ALA A 283 -9.89 -5.50 6.40
C ALA A 283 -8.75 -4.56 6.77
N ILE A 284 -7.51 -5.08 6.85
CA ILE A 284 -6.35 -4.26 7.18
C ILE A 284 -6.09 -3.21 6.09
N TYR A 285 -6.18 -3.56 4.80
CA TYR A 285 -6.07 -2.60 3.71
C TYR A 285 -7.15 -1.52 3.76
N THR A 286 -8.41 -1.92 3.99
CA THR A 286 -9.56 -1.01 4.13
C THR A 286 -9.32 -0.01 5.27
N LEU A 287 -8.96 -0.50 6.46
CA LEU A 287 -8.77 0.35 7.64
C LEU A 287 -7.53 1.23 7.52
N TYR A 288 -6.42 0.71 7.00
CA TYR A 288 -5.22 1.52 6.78
C TYR A 288 -5.49 2.65 5.80
N ASN A 289 -6.14 2.38 4.67
CA ASN A 289 -6.51 3.42 3.71
C ASN A 289 -7.55 4.39 4.30
N SER A 290 -8.46 3.91 5.15
CA SER A 290 -9.40 4.79 5.87
C SER A 290 -8.67 5.79 6.78
N LEU A 291 -7.60 5.39 7.47
CA LEU A 291 -6.77 6.31 8.24
C LEU A 291 -6.08 7.36 7.36
N ASP A 292 -5.69 7.01 6.13
CA ASP A 292 -5.17 7.98 5.16
C ASP A 292 -6.24 9.01 4.75
N LEU A 293 -7.46 8.55 4.47
CA LEU A 293 -8.59 9.42 4.14
C LEU A 293 -8.98 10.33 5.29
N LEU A 294 -8.88 9.86 6.54
CA LEU A 294 -9.12 10.67 7.74
C LEU A 294 -7.95 11.60 8.11
N SER A 295 -6.85 11.60 7.36
CA SER A 295 -5.61 12.33 7.66
C SER A 295 -4.93 11.92 8.98
N TYR A 296 -5.17 10.70 9.48
CA TYR A 296 -4.58 10.22 10.72
C TYR A 296 -3.16 9.68 10.52
N LYS A 297 -2.17 10.37 11.10
CA LYS A 297 -0.74 9.99 11.05
C LYS A 297 -0.31 9.61 9.62
N VAL A 298 -0.78 10.39 8.63
CA VAL A 298 -0.58 10.10 7.21
C VAL A 298 0.82 10.50 6.74
N ASP A 299 1.31 9.83 5.70
CA ASP A 299 2.51 10.23 4.98
C ASP A 299 2.21 11.24 3.87
N THR A 300 3.05 12.27 3.79
CA THR A 300 2.82 13.42 2.90
C THR A 300 3.87 13.55 1.82
N LYS A 301 5.01 12.87 1.96
CA LYS A 301 6.08 12.87 0.94
C LYS A 301 5.92 11.64 0.07
N GLU A 302 6.07 11.80 -1.25
CA GLU A 302 5.92 10.68 -2.20
C GLU A 302 6.76 9.46 -1.80
N ARG A 303 8.03 9.67 -1.42
CA ARG A 303 8.92 8.58 -0.96
C ARG A 303 8.33 7.79 0.21
N THR A 304 7.77 8.47 1.21
CA THR A 304 7.20 7.81 2.40
C THR A 304 5.82 7.21 2.11
N ILE A 305 5.06 7.80 1.18
CA ILE A 305 3.80 7.22 0.69
C ILE A 305 4.07 5.90 -0.04
N LYS A 306 5.12 5.82 -0.88
CA LYS A 306 5.52 4.57 -1.53
C LYS A 306 5.93 3.51 -0.50
N SER A 307 6.78 3.85 0.46
CA SER A 307 7.20 2.89 1.49
C SER A 307 6.03 2.37 2.35
N SER A 308 4.96 3.17 2.54
CA SER A 308 3.79 2.76 3.32
C SER A 308 3.01 1.54 2.78
N VAL A 309 3.29 1.11 1.55
CA VAL A 309 2.79 -0.18 1.04
C VAL A 309 3.34 -1.34 1.88
N HIS A 310 4.63 -1.29 2.22
CA HIS A 310 5.31 -2.33 3.00
C HIS A 310 4.87 -2.31 4.46
N ASP A 311 4.53 -1.13 4.98
CA ASP A 311 3.95 -0.98 6.32
C ASP A 311 2.67 -1.81 6.50
N ILE A 312 1.78 -1.80 5.50
CA ILE A 312 0.54 -2.60 5.52
C ILE A 312 0.89 -4.10 5.59
N GLU A 313 1.86 -4.55 4.80
CA GLU A 313 2.30 -5.94 4.77
C GLU A 313 3.02 -6.37 6.06
N HIS A 314 3.76 -5.47 6.73
CA HIS A 314 4.28 -5.73 8.07
C HIS A 314 3.16 -5.88 9.11
N ILE A 315 2.15 -5.02 9.08
CA ILE A 315 0.97 -5.14 9.93
C ILE A 315 0.32 -6.51 9.72
N LEU A 316 0.05 -6.89 8.47
CA LEU A 316 -0.55 -8.17 8.14
C LEU A 316 0.26 -9.36 8.65
N SER A 317 1.55 -9.37 8.34
CA SER A 317 2.47 -10.45 8.73
C SER A 317 2.59 -10.58 10.25
N ALA A 318 2.59 -9.45 10.96
CA ALA A 318 2.73 -9.43 12.41
C ALA A 318 1.48 -9.92 13.16
N THR A 319 0.32 -10.03 12.52
CA THR A 319 -0.92 -10.53 13.15
C THR A 319 -0.79 -11.94 13.74
N LYS A 320 0.15 -12.74 13.23
CA LYS A 320 0.43 -14.09 13.73
C LYS A 320 1.39 -14.11 14.93
N SER A 321 2.10 -13.01 15.18
CA SER A 321 3.11 -12.89 16.24
C SER A 321 2.50 -12.42 17.55
N ASN A 322 3.19 -12.69 18.67
CA ASN A 322 2.80 -12.17 19.98
C ASN A 322 3.09 -10.67 20.07
N TYR A 323 4.22 -10.23 19.50
CA TYR A 323 4.65 -8.84 19.54
C TYR A 323 4.98 -8.32 18.16
N PHE A 324 4.58 -7.09 17.89
CA PHE A 324 5.04 -6.31 16.75
C PHE A 324 5.86 -5.11 17.24
N VAL A 325 7.13 -5.01 16.86
CA VAL A 325 8.00 -3.90 17.26
C VAL A 325 8.33 -3.04 16.06
N THR A 326 8.04 -1.74 16.18
CA THR A 326 8.38 -0.74 15.18
C THR A 326 9.00 0.49 15.83
N LYS A 327 9.87 1.16 15.07
CA LYS A 327 10.42 2.47 15.41
C LYS A 327 9.62 3.62 14.82
N ASP A 328 8.81 3.33 13.80
CA ASP A 328 7.99 4.34 13.15
C ASP A 328 6.79 4.67 14.05
N LYS A 329 6.76 5.92 14.54
CA LYS A 329 5.70 6.40 15.42
C LYS A 329 4.33 6.40 14.73
N LYS A 330 4.27 6.72 13.44
CA LYS A 330 3.02 6.71 12.69
C LYS A 330 2.53 5.27 12.53
N LEU A 331 3.40 4.36 12.12
CA LEU A 331 3.08 2.94 11.99
C LEU A 331 2.61 2.35 13.33
N TYR A 332 3.31 2.65 14.42
CA TYR A 332 2.92 2.26 15.78
C TYR A 332 1.48 2.67 16.11
N HIS A 333 1.14 3.95 15.94
CA HIS A 333 -0.19 4.44 16.27
C HIS A 333 -1.27 3.86 15.36
N ARG A 334 -1.02 3.79 14.05
CA ARG A 334 -1.97 3.25 13.07
C ARG A 334 -2.25 1.77 13.33
N THR A 335 -1.21 0.98 13.59
CA THR A 335 -1.37 -0.45 13.88
C THR A 335 -2.18 -0.67 15.14
N ARG A 336 -1.97 0.13 16.19
CA ARG A 336 -2.78 0.05 17.42
C ARG A 336 -4.26 0.35 17.18
N GLN A 337 -4.59 1.32 16.32
CA GLN A 337 -5.99 1.58 15.94
C GLN A 337 -6.61 0.38 15.24
N ILE A 338 -5.89 -0.19 14.26
CA ILE A 338 -6.37 -1.32 13.46
C ILE A 338 -6.53 -2.57 14.32
N TYR A 339 -5.50 -2.94 15.08
CA TYR A 339 -5.54 -4.13 15.93
C TYR A 339 -6.57 -4.03 17.04
N GLY A 340 -6.68 -2.86 17.69
CA GLY A 340 -7.70 -2.62 18.72
C GLY A 340 -9.11 -2.74 18.16
N PHE A 341 -9.35 -2.22 16.96
CA PHE A 341 -10.67 -2.29 16.33
C PHE A 341 -11.02 -3.72 15.86
N LEU A 342 -10.07 -4.45 15.30
CA LEU A 342 -10.26 -5.83 14.83
C LEU A 342 -10.15 -6.89 15.95
N GLY A 343 -9.75 -6.51 17.16
CA GLY A 343 -9.54 -7.45 18.26
C GLY A 343 -8.31 -8.37 18.08
N ILE A 344 -7.31 -7.92 17.32
CA ILE A 344 -6.06 -8.67 17.11
C ILE A 344 -5.22 -8.64 18.39
N LYS A 345 -4.76 -9.82 18.84
CA LYS A 345 -4.08 -10.00 20.13
C LYS A 345 -2.62 -9.57 20.15
N THR A 346 -2.00 -9.40 18.99
CA THR A 346 -0.60 -8.98 18.88
C THR A 346 -0.36 -7.65 19.58
N ILE A 347 0.60 -7.61 20.49
CA ILE A 347 0.95 -6.41 21.24
C ILE A 347 1.92 -5.56 20.41
N VAL A 348 1.51 -4.33 20.10
CA VAL A 348 2.33 -3.38 19.34
C VAL A 348 3.22 -2.58 20.29
N LEU A 349 4.53 -2.68 20.10
CA LEU A 349 5.55 -2.03 20.92
C LEU A 349 6.34 -1.02 20.10
N ASN A 350 6.74 0.05 20.77
CA ASN A 350 7.64 1.07 20.23
C ASN A 350 9.10 0.71 20.58
N HIS A 351 10.05 1.03 19.69
CA HIS A 351 11.48 0.80 19.86
C HIS A 351 12.10 1.36 21.17
N ASN A 352 11.47 2.37 21.80
CA ASN A 352 11.97 2.93 23.06
C ASN A 352 11.71 2.01 24.25
N ASP A 353 10.60 1.30 24.24
CA ASP A 353 10.06 0.65 25.45
C ASP A 353 10.01 -0.88 25.31
N TYR A 354 10.22 -1.42 24.09
CA TYR A 354 10.10 -2.85 23.85
C TYR A 354 11.06 -3.69 24.70
N ILE A 355 12.28 -3.22 24.95
CA ILE A 355 13.24 -3.93 25.81
C ILE A 355 12.70 -4.03 27.23
N GLU A 356 12.23 -2.92 27.81
CA GLU A 356 11.70 -2.93 29.18
C GLU A 356 10.51 -3.90 29.27
N VAL A 357 9.57 -3.83 28.34
CA VAL A 357 8.37 -4.68 28.33
C VAL A 357 8.75 -6.16 28.22
N LEU A 358 9.59 -6.51 27.24
CA LEU A 358 9.92 -7.89 26.92
C LEU A 358 10.87 -8.54 27.94
N THR A 359 11.64 -7.74 28.68
CA THR A 359 12.49 -8.22 29.78
C THR A 359 11.75 -8.30 31.12
N SER A 360 10.78 -7.41 31.35
CA SER A 360 10.13 -7.27 32.67
C SER A 360 8.91 -8.16 32.91
N ASN A 361 8.45 -8.96 31.93
CA ASN A 361 7.19 -9.73 32.02
C ASN A 361 5.97 -8.87 32.43
N LYS A 362 5.99 -7.56 32.21
CA LYS A 362 4.82 -6.72 32.47
C LYS A 362 3.84 -6.92 31.32
N ASN A 363 2.77 -7.67 31.58
CA ASN A 363 1.59 -7.64 30.74
C ASN A 363 1.09 -6.19 30.69
N LEU A 364 1.27 -5.53 29.54
CA LEU A 364 0.62 -4.26 29.25
C LEU A 364 -0.85 -4.59 28.96
N SER A 365 -1.72 -4.25 29.90
CA SER A 365 -3.19 -4.34 29.79
C SER A 365 -3.75 -3.34 28.79
#